data_AF-A0A5D3JCD5-F1
#
_entry.id   AF-A0A5D3JCD5-F1
#
_cell.length_a   1.000
_cell.length_b   1.000
_cell.length_c   1.000
_cell.angle_alpha   90.00
_cell.angle_beta   90.00
_cell.angle_gamma   90.00
#
_symmetry.space_group_name_H-M   'P 1'
#
loop_
_entity.id
_entity.type
_entity.pdbx_description
1 polymer ?
#
loop_
_entity_poly.entity_id
_entity_poly.type
_entity_poly.pdbx_seq_one_letter_code
_entity_poly.pdbx_strand_id
1 'polypeptide(L)'
;TQNVLATFIGSFLFSLVGIIALSMGAYGERGRVILFIVTLVVIALILITLLRWIQHLTSLGRVGETTAKVEQAAIETFIARARNPCLGGYPWLENNEQPKGTVAVYPKKIGYVEYIDMVKLSKLLTNDPRHVYLVAQPGSFIHPSMPVLYLSQGQESSISADLLETIIVSDVRSFAQD
;
A
#
# COMPACT_ATOMS: atom_id res chain seq x y z
N THR A 1 24.62 -14.52 10.69
CA THR A 1 24.58 -13.60 11.85
C THR A 1 23.96 -14.21 13.11
N GLN A 2 23.20 -15.31 13.05
CA GLN A 2 22.61 -15.96 14.25
C GLN A 2 23.65 -16.49 15.28
N ASN A 3 24.86 -16.88 14.82
CA ASN A 3 25.89 -17.40 15.73
C ASN A 3 26.42 -16.37 16.74
N VAL A 4 26.50 -15.07 16.38
CA VAL A 4 27.07 -14.04 17.28
C VAL A 4 26.19 -13.81 18.51
N LEU A 5 24.88 -13.86 18.34
CA LEU A 5 23.92 -13.68 19.42
C LEU A 5 23.95 -14.87 20.40
N ALA A 6 24.02 -16.09 19.86
CA ALA A 6 24.14 -17.30 20.66
C ALA A 6 25.44 -17.31 21.48
N THR A 7 26.55 -16.88 20.90
CA THR A 7 27.84 -16.78 21.60
C THR A 7 27.83 -15.71 22.69
N PHE A 8 27.21 -14.55 22.47
CA PHE A 8 27.07 -13.50 23.50
C PHE A 8 26.21 -13.95 24.69
N ILE A 9 25.09 -14.62 24.41
CA ILE A 9 24.21 -15.16 25.47
C ILE A 9 24.94 -16.25 26.25
N GLY A 10 25.65 -17.14 25.57
CA GLY A 10 26.44 -18.20 26.20
C GLY A 10 27.53 -17.66 27.12
N SER A 11 28.27 -16.63 26.70
CA SER A 11 29.35 -16.04 27.49
C SER A 11 28.85 -15.25 28.71
N PHE A 12 27.74 -14.51 28.57
CA PHE A 12 27.13 -13.77 29.68
C PHE A 12 26.61 -14.71 30.78
N LEU A 13 25.97 -15.81 30.39
CA LEU A 13 25.48 -16.81 31.35
C LEU A 13 26.62 -17.54 32.06
N PHE A 14 27.67 -17.91 31.33
CA PHE A 14 28.83 -18.56 31.89
C PHE A 14 29.50 -17.69 32.97
N SER A 15 29.64 -16.37 32.72
CA SER A 15 30.24 -15.45 33.71
C SER A 15 29.34 -15.25 34.94
N LEU A 16 28.02 -15.12 34.75
CA LEU A 16 27.05 -14.94 35.83
C LEU A 16 27.02 -16.17 36.76
N VAL A 17 26.99 -17.37 36.19
CA VAL A 17 27.09 -18.62 36.96
C VAL A 17 28.42 -18.71 37.70
N GLY A 18 29.54 -18.36 37.04
CA GLY A 18 30.87 -18.38 37.63
C GLY A 18 31.01 -17.44 38.85
N ILE A 19 30.51 -16.22 38.75
CA ILE A 19 30.51 -15.25 39.86
C ILE A 19 29.69 -15.76 41.04
N ILE A 20 28.51 -16.34 40.77
CA ILE A 20 27.63 -16.84 41.83
C ILE A 20 28.24 -18.07 42.51
N ALA A 21 28.86 -18.97 41.76
CA ALA A 21 29.59 -20.12 42.30
C ALA A 21 30.76 -19.71 43.20
N LEU A 22 31.52 -18.67 42.82
CA LEU A 22 32.60 -18.11 43.64
C LEU A 22 32.06 -17.43 44.91
N SER A 23 30.92 -16.73 44.83
CA SER A 23 30.28 -16.09 45.98
C SER A 23 29.68 -17.07 46.99
N MET A 24 29.37 -18.31 46.57
CA MET A 24 28.83 -19.36 47.43
C MET A 24 29.81 -19.90 48.47
N GLY A 25 31.12 -19.69 48.29
CA GLY A 25 32.14 -20.06 49.30
C GLY A 25 31.97 -19.35 50.65
N ALA A 26 31.22 -18.24 50.69
CA ALA A 26 30.94 -17.47 51.90
C ALA A 26 29.75 -17.99 52.74
N TYR A 27 28.98 -18.98 52.25
CA TYR A 27 27.78 -19.50 52.92
C TYR A 27 27.95 -20.96 53.36
N GLY A 28 27.42 -21.29 54.55
CA GLY A 28 27.44 -22.66 55.10
C GLY A 28 26.70 -23.70 54.21
N GLU A 29 26.95 -24.99 54.44
CA GLU A 29 26.47 -26.10 53.58
C GLU A 29 24.98 -26.06 53.23
N ARG A 30 24.09 -25.79 54.19
CA ARG A 30 22.64 -25.74 53.94
C ARG A 30 22.21 -24.49 53.16
N GLY A 31 22.90 -23.36 53.35
CA GLY A 31 22.64 -22.12 52.63
C GLY A 31 23.04 -22.18 51.16
N ARG A 32 24.12 -22.91 50.84
CA ARG A 32 24.60 -23.12 49.47
C ARG A 32 23.56 -23.82 48.59
N VAL A 33 22.88 -24.84 49.11
CA VAL A 33 21.87 -25.59 48.33
C VAL A 33 20.67 -24.71 47.97
N ILE A 34 20.18 -23.91 48.92
CA ILE A 34 19.04 -23.01 48.69
C ILE A 34 19.43 -21.91 47.67
N LEU A 35 20.61 -21.30 47.84
CA LEU A 35 21.13 -20.31 46.89
C LEU A 35 21.31 -20.89 45.49
N PHE A 36 21.77 -22.14 45.38
CA PHE A 36 21.95 -22.83 44.10
C PHE A 36 20.62 -23.01 43.35
N ILE A 37 19.57 -23.47 44.03
CA ILE A 37 18.26 -23.66 43.42
C ILE A 37 17.65 -22.32 42.99
N VAL A 38 17.68 -21.31 43.86
CA VAL A 38 17.16 -19.97 43.54
C VAL A 38 17.88 -19.37 42.34
N THR A 39 19.20 -19.52 42.28
CA THR A 39 20.02 -19.03 41.16
C THR A 39 19.64 -19.71 39.85
N LEU A 40 19.46 -21.04 39.86
CA LEU A 40 19.01 -21.80 38.69
C LEU A 40 17.66 -21.30 38.16
N VAL A 41 16.71 -21.01 39.06
CA VAL A 41 15.41 -20.46 38.69
C VAL A 41 15.55 -19.08 38.06
N VAL A 42 16.34 -18.18 38.66
CA VAL A 42 16.59 -16.83 38.11
C VAL A 42 17.23 -16.89 36.72
N ILE A 43 18.22 -17.77 36.53
CA ILE A 43 18.85 -17.98 35.23
C ILE A 43 17.84 -18.47 34.20
N ALA A 44 17.01 -19.46 34.54
CA ALA A 44 15.97 -19.97 33.66
C ALA A 44 14.95 -18.88 33.27
N LEU A 45 14.55 -18.02 34.22
CA LEU A 45 13.65 -16.90 33.96
C LEU A 45 14.29 -15.86 33.01
N ILE A 46 15.56 -15.50 33.22
CA ILE A 46 16.30 -14.59 32.34
C ILE A 46 16.40 -15.17 30.93
N LEU A 47 16.74 -16.46 30.82
CA LEU A 47 16.78 -17.19 29.55
C LEU A 47 15.46 -17.14 28.79
N ILE A 48 14.36 -17.48 29.46
CA ILE A 48 13.01 -17.45 28.86
C ILE A 48 12.66 -16.03 28.40
N THR A 49 12.96 -15.02 29.22
CA THR A 49 12.65 -13.62 28.93
C THR A 49 13.43 -13.13 27.71
N LEU A 50 14.73 -13.42 27.64
CA LEU A 50 15.57 -13.07 26.50
C LEU A 50 15.14 -13.79 25.22
N LEU A 51 14.84 -15.10 25.29
CA LEU A 51 14.37 -15.86 24.12
C LEU A 51 13.02 -15.34 23.61
N ARG A 52 12.05 -15.07 24.50
CA ARG A 52 10.77 -14.45 24.12
C ARG A 52 10.96 -13.06 23.56
N TRP A 53 11.85 -12.26 24.15
CA TRP A 53 12.12 -10.91 23.68
C TRP A 53 12.76 -10.91 22.30
N ILE A 54 13.69 -11.83 22.00
CA ILE A 54 14.27 -12.00 20.66
C ILE A 54 13.18 -12.42 19.66
N GLN A 55 12.30 -13.37 20.01
CA GLN A 55 11.16 -13.73 19.16
C GLN A 55 10.27 -12.51 18.88
N HIS A 56 10.00 -11.68 19.88
CA HIS A 56 9.25 -10.42 19.71
C HIS A 56 10.02 -9.36 18.91
N LEU A 57 11.34 -9.25 19.04
CA LEU A 57 12.16 -8.32 18.25
C LEU A 57 12.27 -8.74 16.79
N THR A 58 12.25 -10.05 16.54
CA THR A 58 12.21 -10.57 15.17
C THR A 58 10.86 -10.22 14.52
N SER A 59 9.79 -10.09 15.33
CA SER A 59 8.52 -9.53 14.89
C SER A 59 8.55 -8.01 14.62
N LEU A 60 9.59 -7.26 14.97
CA LEU A 60 9.78 -5.90 14.45
C LEU A 60 10.34 -5.93 13.01
N GLY A 61 10.89 -7.06 12.53
CA GLY A 61 11.13 -7.31 11.10
C GLY A 61 9.85 -7.41 10.27
N ARG A 62 8.68 -7.42 10.93
CA ARG A 62 7.33 -7.32 10.35
C ARG A 62 7.01 -5.91 9.80
N VAL A 63 7.99 -5.01 9.69
CA VAL A 63 7.96 -3.93 8.69
C VAL A 63 7.82 -4.51 7.27
N GLY A 64 8.25 -5.75 7.05
CA GLY A 64 8.01 -6.48 5.80
C GLY A 64 6.55 -6.84 5.50
N GLU A 65 5.67 -7.04 6.50
CA GLU A 65 4.24 -7.32 6.23
C GLU A 65 3.50 -6.07 5.72
N THR A 66 3.88 -4.89 6.18
CA THR A 66 3.37 -3.63 5.64
C THR A 66 3.86 -3.39 4.22
N THR A 67 5.13 -3.68 3.91
CA THR A 67 5.66 -3.57 2.54
C THR A 67 5.00 -4.57 1.59
N ALA A 68 4.83 -5.82 2.01
CA ALA A 68 4.18 -6.85 1.19
C ALA A 68 2.71 -6.54 0.89
N LYS A 69 1.99 -5.92 1.84
CA LYS A 69 0.60 -5.47 1.61
C LYS A 69 0.51 -4.31 0.62
N VAL A 70 1.45 -3.37 0.67
CA VAL A 70 1.51 -2.26 -0.30
C VAL A 70 1.90 -2.79 -1.68
N GLU A 71 2.88 -3.70 -1.76
CA GLU A 71 3.29 -4.35 -3.00
C GLU A 71 2.15 -5.14 -3.65
N GLN A 72 1.41 -5.92 -2.85
CA GLN A 72 0.26 -6.69 -3.34
C GLN A 72 -0.84 -5.76 -3.87
N ALA A 73 -1.16 -4.66 -3.17
CA ALA A 73 -2.16 -3.69 -3.62
C ALA A 73 -1.72 -2.97 -4.92
N ALA A 74 -0.44 -2.64 -5.06
CA ALA A 74 0.11 -2.06 -6.28
C ALA A 74 0.03 -3.06 -7.45
N ILE A 75 0.44 -4.30 -7.24
CA ILE A 75 0.38 -5.37 -8.25
C ILE A 75 -1.06 -5.61 -8.72
N GLU A 76 -2.02 -5.68 -7.80
CA GLU A 76 -3.43 -5.85 -8.14
C GLU A 76 -3.96 -4.68 -8.98
N THR A 77 -3.57 -3.45 -8.63
CA THR A 77 -3.94 -2.24 -9.37
C THR A 77 -3.32 -2.23 -10.77
N PHE A 78 -2.04 -2.60 -10.91
CA PHE A 78 -1.37 -2.73 -12.21
C PHE A 78 -1.98 -3.83 -13.07
N ILE A 79 -2.30 -5.00 -12.50
CA ILE A 79 -2.95 -6.10 -13.22
C ILE A 79 -4.35 -5.69 -13.67
N ALA A 80 -5.13 -5.02 -12.82
CA ALA A 80 -6.47 -4.53 -13.16
C ALA A 80 -6.41 -3.52 -14.32
N ARG A 81 -5.45 -2.57 -14.28
CA ARG A 81 -5.20 -1.61 -15.36
C ARG A 81 -4.73 -2.29 -16.64
N ALA A 82 -3.86 -3.29 -16.53
CA ALA A 82 -3.37 -4.06 -17.69
C ALA A 82 -4.47 -4.90 -18.34
N ARG A 83 -5.43 -5.42 -17.56
CA ARG A 83 -6.58 -6.18 -18.08
C ARG A 83 -7.62 -5.29 -18.75
N ASN A 84 -7.81 -4.06 -18.27
CA ASN A 84 -8.79 -3.11 -18.78
C ASN A 84 -8.14 -1.76 -19.12
N PRO A 85 -7.23 -1.70 -20.11
CA PRO A 85 -6.46 -0.49 -20.42
C PRO A 85 -7.34 0.67 -20.91
N CYS A 86 -8.52 0.35 -21.47
CA CYS A 86 -9.49 1.31 -21.98
C CYS A 86 -10.71 1.48 -21.07
N LEU A 87 -10.62 1.08 -19.79
CA LEU A 87 -11.74 1.13 -18.82
C LEU A 87 -13.00 0.38 -19.29
N GLY A 88 -12.85 -0.66 -20.12
CA GLY A 88 -13.97 -1.38 -20.74
C GLY A 88 -14.51 -0.73 -22.04
N GLY A 89 -13.94 0.39 -22.48
CA GLY A 89 -14.18 0.99 -23.79
C GLY A 89 -13.29 0.41 -24.90
N TYR A 90 -13.45 0.94 -26.11
CA TYR A 90 -12.65 0.56 -27.28
C TYR A 90 -11.35 1.37 -27.35
N PRO A 91 -10.23 0.78 -27.78
CA PRO A 91 -8.98 1.51 -27.97
C PRO A 91 -9.13 2.54 -29.08
N TRP A 92 -8.75 3.78 -28.77
CA TRP A 92 -8.67 4.85 -29.75
C TRP A 92 -7.24 4.88 -30.33
N LEU A 93 -7.10 4.32 -31.53
CA LEU A 93 -5.80 4.07 -32.19
C LEU A 93 -5.31 5.25 -33.04
N GLU A 94 -6.18 6.21 -33.34
CA GLU A 94 -5.82 7.40 -34.12
C GLU A 94 -5.08 8.40 -33.23
N ASN A 95 -3.91 8.80 -33.72
CA ASN A 95 -2.82 9.45 -33.00
C ASN A 95 -3.21 10.82 -32.46
N ASN A 96 -3.07 11.07 -31.14
CA ASN A 96 -3.04 12.32 -30.34
C ASN A 96 -3.88 13.57 -30.75
N GLU A 97 -4.67 13.54 -31.81
CA GLU A 97 -5.43 14.64 -32.37
C GLU A 97 -6.92 14.44 -32.07
N GLN A 98 -7.68 15.51 -32.05
CA GLN A 98 -9.13 15.43 -31.86
C GLN A 98 -9.78 14.65 -33.03
N PRO A 99 -10.66 13.65 -32.79
CA PRO A 99 -11.32 12.94 -33.87
C PRO A 99 -12.19 13.88 -34.70
N LYS A 100 -12.21 13.70 -36.02
CA LYS A 100 -13.00 14.53 -36.93
C LYS A 100 -14.49 14.47 -36.57
N GLY A 101 -15.16 15.61 -36.62
CA GLY A 101 -16.59 15.70 -36.33
C GLY A 101 -16.94 15.52 -34.85
N THR A 102 -16.00 15.79 -33.94
CA THR A 102 -16.24 15.81 -32.49
C THR A 102 -16.19 17.23 -31.93
N VAL A 103 -16.72 17.42 -30.72
CA VAL A 103 -16.62 18.65 -29.94
C VAL A 103 -15.83 18.36 -28.66
N ALA A 104 -14.89 19.25 -28.35
CA ALA A 104 -14.10 19.19 -27.12
C ALA A 104 -14.93 19.60 -25.91
N VAL A 105 -14.89 18.79 -24.86
CA VAL A 105 -15.52 19.10 -23.57
C VAL A 105 -14.45 19.36 -22.53
N TYR A 106 -14.54 20.53 -21.90
CA TYR A 106 -13.55 21.05 -20.97
C TYR A 106 -14.02 20.91 -19.52
N PRO A 107 -13.12 20.57 -18.59
CA PRO A 107 -13.46 20.44 -17.19
C PRO A 107 -13.67 21.81 -16.56
N LYS A 108 -14.59 21.89 -15.61
CA LYS A 108 -14.81 23.11 -14.81
C LYS A 108 -13.81 23.26 -13.66
N LYS A 109 -13.19 22.14 -13.24
CA LYS A 109 -12.27 22.06 -12.09
C LYS A 109 -10.86 21.74 -12.57
N ILE A 110 -9.88 22.20 -11.80
CA ILE A 110 -8.47 21.80 -11.87
C ILE A 110 -8.25 20.65 -10.90
N GLY A 111 -7.37 19.71 -11.23
CA GLY A 111 -6.97 18.66 -10.30
C GLY A 111 -6.56 17.37 -10.98
N TYR A 112 -6.54 16.28 -10.22
CA TYR A 112 -6.27 14.93 -10.72
C TYR A 112 -7.58 14.16 -10.85
N VAL A 113 -7.72 13.42 -11.95
CA VAL A 113 -8.85 12.51 -12.17
C VAL A 113 -8.68 11.31 -11.25
N GLU A 114 -9.49 11.18 -10.22
CA GLU A 114 -9.46 10.04 -9.30
C GLU A 114 -10.05 8.80 -9.94
N TYR A 115 -11.24 8.96 -10.51
CA TYR A 115 -12.05 7.88 -11.03
C TYR A 115 -12.99 8.40 -12.12
N ILE A 116 -13.27 7.53 -13.10
CA ILE A 116 -14.28 7.77 -14.14
C ILE A 116 -15.38 6.74 -13.94
N ASP A 117 -16.59 7.21 -13.66
CA ASP A 117 -17.77 6.36 -13.49
C ASP A 117 -18.25 5.84 -14.85
N MET A 118 -17.66 4.71 -15.27
CA MET A 118 -18.01 4.03 -16.51
C MET A 118 -19.45 3.52 -16.53
N VAL A 119 -20.05 3.28 -15.35
CA VAL A 119 -21.44 2.81 -15.25
C VAL A 119 -22.40 3.95 -15.52
N LYS A 120 -22.18 5.13 -14.89
CA LYS A 120 -22.95 6.35 -15.17
C LYS A 120 -22.74 6.79 -16.62
N LEU A 121 -21.51 6.75 -17.12
CA LEU A 121 -21.19 7.09 -18.51
C LEU A 121 -21.93 6.18 -19.50
N SER A 122 -21.90 4.86 -19.28
CA SER A 122 -22.61 3.90 -20.13
C SER A 122 -24.13 4.14 -20.13
N LYS A 123 -24.72 4.43 -18.96
CA LYS A 123 -26.15 4.76 -18.85
C LYS A 123 -26.54 6.01 -19.63
N LEU A 124 -25.70 7.06 -19.56
CA LEU A 124 -25.93 8.30 -20.33
C LEU A 124 -25.88 8.07 -21.84
N LEU A 125 -25.09 7.11 -22.31
CA LEU A 125 -24.89 6.82 -23.73
C LEU A 125 -25.75 5.67 -24.28
N THR A 126 -26.48 4.93 -23.44
CA THR A 126 -27.19 3.68 -23.85
C THR A 126 -28.21 3.93 -24.97
N ASN A 127 -28.87 5.09 -25.00
CA ASN A 127 -29.85 5.46 -26.02
C ASN A 127 -29.39 6.62 -26.90
N ASP A 128 -28.10 6.94 -26.86
CA ASP A 128 -27.52 8.07 -27.57
C ASP A 128 -26.67 7.55 -28.75
N PRO A 129 -26.91 8.01 -29.99
CA PRO A 129 -26.09 7.61 -31.13
C PRO A 129 -24.66 8.20 -31.08
N ARG A 130 -24.37 9.09 -30.13
CA ARG A 130 -23.07 9.75 -30.00
C ARG A 130 -22.06 8.88 -29.26
N HIS A 131 -20.83 8.99 -29.71
CA HIS A 131 -19.66 8.36 -29.15
C HIS A 131 -18.88 9.36 -28.30
N VAL A 132 -18.38 8.88 -27.16
CA VAL A 132 -17.49 9.63 -26.27
C VAL A 132 -16.09 9.06 -26.36
N TYR A 133 -15.14 9.93 -26.65
CA TYR A 133 -13.71 9.62 -26.65
C TYR A 133 -13.11 10.20 -25.36
N LEU A 134 -12.68 9.32 -24.46
CA LEU A 134 -12.07 9.73 -23.20
C LEU A 134 -10.59 10.07 -23.44
N VAL A 135 -10.23 11.34 -23.18
CA VAL A 135 -8.85 11.83 -23.23
C VAL A 135 -8.22 11.71 -21.85
N ALA A 136 -8.98 12.10 -20.83
CA ALA A 136 -8.59 11.98 -19.45
C ALA A 136 -8.64 10.52 -18.98
N GLN A 137 -7.58 10.09 -18.30
CA GLN A 137 -7.49 8.78 -17.64
C GLN A 137 -7.41 8.98 -16.12
N PRO A 138 -7.81 7.99 -15.30
CA PRO A 138 -7.50 7.99 -13.89
C PRO A 138 -5.99 8.21 -13.66
N GLY A 139 -5.67 9.21 -12.83
CA GLY A 139 -4.33 9.71 -12.54
C GLY A 139 -3.87 10.88 -13.42
N SER A 140 -4.58 11.23 -14.49
CA SER A 140 -4.26 12.39 -15.33
C SER A 140 -4.56 13.70 -14.61
N PHE A 141 -3.67 14.68 -14.78
CA PHE A 141 -3.92 16.07 -14.38
C PHE A 141 -4.80 16.75 -15.43
N ILE A 142 -5.81 17.50 -14.98
CA ILE A 142 -6.76 18.20 -15.85
C ILE A 142 -6.85 19.69 -15.49
N HIS A 143 -7.10 20.51 -16.50
CA HIS A 143 -7.22 21.96 -16.40
C HIS A 143 -8.31 22.47 -17.37
N PRO A 144 -9.03 23.58 -17.09
CA PRO A 144 -10.05 24.16 -17.97
C PRO A 144 -9.61 24.49 -19.41
N SER A 145 -8.31 24.47 -19.70
CA SER A 145 -7.74 24.66 -21.05
C SER A 145 -7.44 23.35 -21.78
N MET A 146 -7.63 22.20 -21.13
CA MET A 146 -7.36 20.87 -21.67
C MET A 146 -8.69 20.10 -21.80
N PRO A 147 -8.99 19.50 -22.96
CA PRO A 147 -10.17 18.68 -23.12
C PRO A 147 -10.05 17.39 -22.31
N VAL A 148 -11.11 17.03 -21.58
CA VAL A 148 -11.17 15.75 -20.83
C VAL A 148 -11.82 14.64 -21.64
N LEU A 149 -12.67 15.01 -22.59
CA LEU A 149 -13.31 14.09 -23.53
C LEU A 149 -13.68 14.81 -24.83
N TYR A 150 -13.85 14.05 -25.89
CA TYR A 150 -14.48 14.50 -27.13
C TYR A 150 -15.82 13.79 -27.33
N LEU A 151 -16.82 14.54 -27.79
CA LEU A 151 -18.15 14.02 -28.09
C LEU A 151 -18.40 14.08 -29.60
N SER A 152 -18.75 12.97 -30.24
CA SER A 152 -19.13 12.99 -31.66
C SER A 152 -20.37 13.86 -31.88
N GLN A 153 -20.39 14.67 -32.94
CA GLN A 153 -21.45 15.66 -33.16
C GLN A 153 -22.86 15.04 -33.24
N GLY A 154 -23.72 15.57 -32.38
CA GLY A 154 -25.16 15.84 -32.56
C GLY A 154 -25.42 17.19 -31.89
N GLN A 155 -26.49 17.92 -32.24
CA GLN A 155 -26.79 19.31 -31.77
C GLN A 155 -26.32 19.60 -30.33
N GLU A 156 -25.76 20.80 -30.13
CA GLU A 156 -25.17 21.31 -28.87
C GLU A 156 -25.79 20.66 -27.63
N SER A 157 -25.02 19.78 -27.02
CA SER A 157 -25.56 18.79 -26.10
C SER A 157 -25.73 19.36 -24.69
N SER A 158 -26.97 19.48 -24.23
CA SER A 158 -27.35 19.64 -22.82
C SER A 158 -26.69 18.62 -21.88
N ILE A 159 -26.25 17.47 -22.43
CA ILE A 159 -25.64 16.34 -21.72
C ILE A 159 -24.15 16.56 -21.37
N SER A 160 -23.52 17.63 -21.86
CA SER A 160 -22.10 17.92 -21.54
C SER A 160 -21.83 18.11 -20.05
N ALA A 161 -22.80 18.66 -19.30
CA ALA A 161 -22.71 18.79 -17.85
C ALA A 161 -22.75 17.42 -17.16
N ASP A 162 -23.68 16.55 -17.57
CA ASP A 162 -23.85 15.21 -17.00
C ASP A 162 -22.64 14.31 -17.28
N LEU A 163 -22.00 14.47 -18.44
CA LEU A 163 -20.74 13.80 -18.79
C LEU A 163 -19.58 14.28 -17.92
N LEU A 164 -19.51 15.57 -17.61
CA LEU A 164 -18.48 16.08 -16.69
C LEU A 164 -18.66 15.54 -15.27
N GLU A 165 -19.89 15.27 -14.84
CA GLU A 165 -20.16 14.65 -13.54
C GLU A 165 -19.75 13.17 -13.46
N THR A 166 -19.46 12.49 -14.58
CA THR A 166 -18.90 11.13 -14.52
C THR A 166 -17.40 11.13 -14.21
N ILE A 167 -16.74 12.30 -14.26
CA ILE A 167 -15.32 12.47 -13.98
C ILE A 167 -15.15 13.02 -12.56
N ILE A 168 -14.60 12.21 -11.67
CA ILE A 168 -14.35 12.58 -10.29
C ILE A 168 -12.95 13.17 -10.19
N VAL A 169 -12.86 14.41 -9.69
CA VAL A 169 -11.64 15.21 -9.67
C VAL A 169 -11.36 15.63 -8.24
N SER A 170 -10.09 15.52 -7.83
CA SER A 170 -9.61 15.88 -6.51
C SER A 170 -8.39 16.79 -6.60
N ASP A 171 -8.23 17.64 -5.59
CA ASP A 171 -7.13 18.59 -5.48
C ASP A 171 -5.81 17.92 -5.02
N VAL A 172 -5.88 16.67 -4.56
CA VAL A 172 -4.74 15.92 -4.01
C VAL A 172 -4.62 14.57 -4.69
N ARG A 173 -3.40 14.18 -5.10
CA ARG A 173 -3.11 12.84 -5.62
C ARG A 173 -3.38 11.81 -4.52
N SER A 174 -4.32 10.88 -4.74
CA SER A 174 -4.72 9.89 -3.72
C SER A 174 -3.86 8.63 -3.79
N PHE A 175 -3.69 7.93 -2.66
CA PHE A 175 -2.90 6.70 -2.54
C PHE A 175 -3.36 5.56 -3.45
N ALA A 176 -4.60 5.60 -3.97
CA ALA A 176 -5.10 4.61 -4.92
C ALA A 176 -4.53 4.80 -6.35
N GLN A 177 -3.72 5.83 -6.56
CA GLN A 177 -3.16 6.22 -7.87
C GLN A 177 -1.65 6.01 -8.01
N ASP A 178 -0.97 5.58 -6.93
CA ASP A 178 0.39 5.03 -6.97
C ASP A 178 0.32 3.50 -7.02
#